data_AF-A0A1W9J1G3-F1
#
_entry.id   AF-A0A1W9J1G3-F1
#
_cell.length_a   1.000
_cell.length_b   1.000
_cell.length_c   1.000
_cell.angle_alpha   90.00
_cell.angle_beta   90.00
_cell.angle_gamma   90.00
#
_symmetry.space_group_name_H-M   'P 1'
#
loop_
_entity.id
_entity.type
_entity.pdbx_description
1 polymer ?
#
loop_
_entity_poly.entity_id
_entity_poly.type
_entity_poly.pdbx_seq_one_letter_code
_entity_poly.pdbx_strand_id
1 'polypeptide(L)'
;MAETCYSQGKKILLMPEQQPNGTWRCRFVIPGLLESTMGTSVDAPLGRYKSEWDAKTAAFSLAKKAIDNSCVARETDPSGRKA
;
A
#
# COMPACT_ATOMS: atom_id res chain seq x y z
N MET A 1 -14.34 -8.79 1.14
CA MET A 1 -14.30 -8.43 2.57
C MET A 1 -12.99 -7.68 2.82
N ALA A 2 -13.04 -6.50 3.44
CA ALA A 2 -11.82 -5.73 3.70
C ALA A 2 -11.13 -6.26 4.97
N GLU A 3 -9.82 -6.44 4.91
CA GLU A 3 -8.98 -6.89 6.02
C GLU A 3 -8.16 -5.72 6.53
N THR A 4 -7.99 -5.62 7.86
CA THR A 4 -7.16 -4.58 8.47
C THR A 4 -5.86 -5.19 8.96
N CYS A 5 -4.75 -4.65 8.49
CA CYS A 5 -3.40 -5.02 8.90
C CYS A 5 -2.69 -3.78 9.50
N TYR A 6 -1.56 -4.00 10.16
CA TYR A 6 -0.73 -2.92 10.70
C TYR A 6 0.74 -3.15 10.35
N SER A 7 1.46 -2.07 10.05
CA SER A 7 2.91 -2.08 9.88
C SER A 7 3.50 -0.78 10.41
N GLN A 8 4.58 -0.88 11.20
CA GLN A 8 5.21 0.26 11.88
C GLN A 8 4.20 1.19 12.61
N GLY A 9 3.19 0.59 13.26
CA GLY A 9 2.12 1.35 13.95
C GLY A 9 1.12 2.06 13.01
N LYS A 10 1.27 1.94 11.69
CA LYS A 10 0.32 2.49 10.71
C LYS A 10 -0.69 1.44 10.28
N LYS A 11 -1.96 1.85 10.20
CA LYS A 11 -3.07 1.02 9.75
C LYS A 11 -3.04 0.85 8.23
N ILE A 12 -3.25 -0.37 7.76
CA ILE A 12 -3.35 -0.74 6.34
C ILE A 12 -4.68 -1.47 6.15
N LEU A 13 -5.50 -1.01 5.22
CA LEU A 13 -6.73 -1.67 4.82
C LEU A 13 -6.47 -2.41 3.52
N LEU A 14 -6.55 -3.74 3.52
CA LEU A 14 -6.47 -4.58 2.33
C LEU A 14 -7.89 -4.89 1.83
N MET A 15 -8.13 -4.69 0.55
CA MET A 15 -9.41 -4.90 -0.11
C MET A 15 -9.21 -5.91 -1.25
N PRO A 16 -9.22 -7.22 -0.92
CA PRO A 16 -9.21 -8.27 -1.92
C PRO A 16 -10.55 -8.30 -2.67
N GLU A 17 -10.48 -8.55 -3.96
CA GLU A 17 -11.61 -8.69 -4.86
C GLU A 17 -11.30 -9.79 -5.87
N GLN A 18 -12.24 -10.73 -6.03
CA GLN A 18 -12.15 -11.73 -7.09
C GLN A 18 -12.67 -11.13 -8.38
N GLN A 19 -11.89 -11.25 -9.45
CA GLN A 19 -12.27 -10.79 -10.77
C GLN A 19 -13.10 -11.83 -11.51
N PRO A 20 -13.95 -11.42 -12.48
CA PRO A 20 -14.76 -12.35 -13.29
C PRO A 20 -13.96 -13.41 -14.04
N ASN A 21 -12.67 -13.16 -14.30
CA ASN A 21 -11.75 -14.10 -14.94
C ASN A 21 -11.17 -15.17 -13.98
N GLY A 22 -11.63 -15.23 -12.73
CA GLY A 22 -11.16 -16.17 -11.71
C GLY A 22 -9.85 -15.77 -11.02
N THR A 23 -9.23 -14.65 -11.42
CA THR A 23 -8.03 -14.11 -10.75
C THR A 23 -8.42 -13.24 -9.56
N TRP A 24 -7.46 -13.00 -8.67
CA TRP A 24 -7.60 -12.13 -7.52
C TRP A 24 -6.84 -10.82 -7.72
N ARG A 25 -7.44 -9.73 -7.29
CA ARG A 25 -6.80 -8.42 -7.12
C ARG A 25 -6.91 -8.01 -5.66
N CYS A 26 -5.96 -7.24 -5.15
CA CYS A 26 -6.04 -6.69 -3.81
C CYS A 26 -5.55 -5.25 -3.84
N ARG A 27 -6.44 -4.33 -3.45
CA ARG A 27 -6.13 -2.91 -3.27
C ARG A 27 -5.73 -2.68 -1.81
N PHE A 28 -4.87 -1.70 -1.54
CA PHE A 28 -4.59 -1.30 -0.16
C PHE A 28 -4.78 0.20 0.06
N VAL A 29 -5.14 0.58 1.29
CA VAL A 29 -5.28 1.97 1.72
C VAL A 29 -4.55 2.15 3.05
N ILE A 30 -3.78 3.22 3.18
CA ILE A 30 -3.04 3.56 4.41
C ILE A 30 -3.54 4.92 4.89
N PRO A 31 -4.49 4.97 5.84
CA PRO A 31 -5.03 6.22 6.35
C PRO A 31 -3.92 7.10 6.93
N GLY A 32 -3.86 8.36 6.51
CA GLY A 32 -2.91 9.36 7.04
C GLY A 32 -1.49 9.30 6.46
N LEU A 33 -1.23 8.51 5.42
CA LEU A 33 0.10 8.47 4.79
C LEU A 33 0.32 9.58 3.74
N LEU A 34 -0.73 10.04 3.04
CA LEU A 34 -0.65 11.01 1.95
C LEU A 34 -1.95 11.84 1.84
N GLU A 35 -1.89 13.15 2.10
CA GLU A 35 -2.88 14.13 1.61
C GLU A 35 -2.59 14.58 0.16
N SER A 36 -1.44 14.20 -0.40
CA SER A 36 -1.03 14.61 -1.74
C SER A 36 -1.03 13.41 -2.69
N THR A 37 -1.87 13.50 -3.71
CA THR A 37 -2.18 12.50 -4.74
C THR A 37 -3.18 11.45 -4.26
N MET A 38 -4.44 11.62 -4.70
CA MET A 38 -5.57 10.68 -4.64
C MET A 38 -5.19 9.30 -4.09
N GLY A 39 -5.80 8.94 -2.95
CA GLY A 39 -5.65 7.67 -2.24
C GLY A 39 -5.08 6.58 -3.14
N THR A 40 -3.77 6.35 -3.01
CA THR A 40 -3.00 5.56 -3.95
C THR A 40 -3.46 4.11 -3.81
N SER A 41 -4.53 3.76 -4.50
CA SER A 41 -4.79 2.39 -4.91
C SER A 41 -3.71 2.07 -5.92
N VAL A 42 -2.52 1.74 -5.43
CA VAL A 42 -1.56 1.04 -6.25
C VAL A 42 -2.20 -0.33 -6.46
N ASP A 43 -2.88 -0.51 -7.59
CA ASP A 43 -3.28 -1.84 -8.01
C ASP A 43 -1.97 -2.66 -8.07
N ALA A 44 -1.85 -3.64 -7.19
CA ALA A 44 -0.86 -4.70 -7.35
C ALA A 44 -0.98 -5.22 -8.79
N PRO A 45 0.13 -5.50 -9.49
CA PRO A 45 0.16 -5.67 -10.95
C PRO A 45 -1.06 -6.42 -11.46
N LEU A 46 -1.89 -5.68 -12.21
CA LEU A 46 -3.23 -6.05 -12.64
C LEU A 46 -3.29 -7.52 -13.12
N GLY A 47 -4.09 -8.35 -12.40
CA GLY A 47 -4.70 -9.54 -12.97
C GLY A 47 -3.92 -10.86 -13.02
N ARG A 48 -3.01 -11.16 -12.06
CA ARG A 48 -2.28 -12.45 -12.07
C ARG A 48 -2.35 -13.34 -10.84
N TYR A 49 -2.98 -12.92 -9.74
CA TYR A 49 -2.95 -13.75 -8.54
C TYR A 49 -3.98 -14.87 -8.64
N LYS A 50 -3.50 -16.12 -8.55
CA LYS A 50 -4.36 -17.31 -8.57
C LYS A 50 -5.12 -17.49 -7.26
N SER A 51 -4.67 -16.84 -6.19
CA SER A 51 -5.28 -16.92 -4.86
C SER A 51 -5.47 -15.53 -4.23
N GLU A 52 -6.47 -15.43 -3.35
CA GLU A 52 -6.69 -14.26 -2.50
C GLU A 52 -5.44 -13.95 -1.66
N TRP A 53 -4.78 -15.00 -1.16
CA TRP A 53 -3.59 -14.89 -0.31
C TRP A 53 -2.40 -14.24 -1.03
N ASP A 54 -2.15 -14.61 -2.29
CA ASP A 54 -1.08 -14.01 -3.08
C ASP A 54 -1.34 -12.52 -3.34
N ALA A 55 -2.60 -12.19 -3.65
CA ALA A 55 -3.02 -10.80 -3.86
C ALA A 55 -2.86 -9.96 -2.59
N LYS A 56 -3.30 -10.48 -1.44
CA LYS A 56 -3.12 -9.85 -0.12
C LYS A 56 -1.65 -9.65 0.23
N THR A 57 -0.83 -10.69 0.05
CA THR A 57 0.61 -10.64 0.34
C THR A 57 1.30 -9.56 -0.49
N ALA A 58 1.01 -9.51 -1.80
CA ALA A 58 1.58 -8.48 -2.67
C ALA A 58 1.15 -7.06 -2.28
N ALA A 59 -0.15 -6.85 -2.02
CA ALA A 59 -0.67 -5.56 -1.58
C ALA A 59 -0.07 -5.12 -0.23
N PHE A 60 0.10 -6.05 0.71
CA PHE A 60 0.73 -5.77 2.00
C PHE A 60 2.21 -5.43 1.85
N SER A 61 2.96 -6.16 1.01
CA SER A 61 4.37 -5.82 0.72
C SER A 61 4.52 -4.42 0.10
N LEU A 62 3.62 -4.01 -0.79
CA LEU A 62 3.60 -2.66 -1.34
C LEU A 62 3.25 -1.61 -0.28
N ALA A 63 2.26 -1.90 0.56
CA ALA A 63 1.89 -1.02 1.67
C ALA A 63 3.05 -0.81 2.65
N LYS A 64 3.79 -1.88 2.98
CA LYS A 64 5.01 -1.79 3.80
C LYS A 64 6.05 -0.87 3.15
N LYS A 65 6.38 -1.08 1.87
CA LYS A 65 7.32 -0.21 1.14
C LYS A 65 6.88 1.26 1.13
N ALA A 66 5.58 1.52 0.97
CA ALA A 66 5.05 2.88 1.03
C ALA A 66 5.24 3.50 2.42
N ILE A 67 5.03 2.72 3.49
CA ILE A 67 5.29 3.16 4.87
C ILE A 67 6.78 3.40 5.09
N ASP A 68 7.63 2.47 4.69
CA ASP A 68 9.08 2.58 4.83
C ASP A 68 9.60 3.83 4.11
N ASN A 69 9.18 4.05 2.85
CA ASN A 69 9.55 5.24 2.07
C ASN A 69 8.99 6.54 2.66
N SER A 70 7.78 6.52 3.24
CA SER A 70 7.23 7.70 3.94
C SER A 70 8.02 8.07 5.18
N CYS A 71 8.64 7.09 5.84
CA CYS A 71 9.51 7.32 6.99
C CYS A 71 10.84 7.94 6.52
N VAL A 72 11.43 7.43 5.43
CA VAL A 72 12.66 7.99 4.84
C VAL A 72 12.46 9.42 4.30
N ALA A 73 11.30 9.72 3.71
CA ALA A 73 10.99 11.08 3.25
C ALA A 73 10.92 12.11 4.38
N ARG A 74 10.65 11.67 5.63
CA ARG A 74 10.69 12.55 6.81
C ARG A 74 12.10 12.74 7.38
N GLU A 75 13.06 11.91 6.98
CA GLU A 75 14.46 12.02 7.38
C GLU A 75 15.33 12.76 6.35
N THR A 76 14.80 13.02 5.16
CA THR A 76 15.48 13.85 4.14
C THR A 76 14.81 15.21 4.06
N ASP A 77 14.95 16.00 5.13
CA ASP A 77 14.91 17.45 5.00
C ASP A 77 16.32 17.90 4.58
N PRO A 78 16.56 18.31 3.33
CA PRO A 78 17.80 18.97 2.96
C PRO A 78 17.69 20.46 3.33
N SER A 79 17.51 20.82 4.61
CA SER A 79 17.81 22.18 5.07
C SER A 79 19.32 22.34 5.23
N GLY A 80 20.04 22.13 4.14
CA GLY A 80 21.27 22.83 3.84
C GLY A 80 20.93 24.10 3.08
N ARG A 81 20.67 25.20 3.79
CA ARG A 81 20.94 26.53 3.24
C ARG A 81 21.53 27.43 4.31
N LYS A 82 22.86 27.45 4.31
CA LYS A 82 23.74 28.41 4.96
C LYS A 82 23.68 29.72 4.17
N ALA A 83 23.36 30.83 4.81
CA ALA A 83 23.81 32.18 4.48
C ALA A 83 23.54 33.07 5.70
#